data_AF-A0A5K1BNG2-F1
#
_entry.id   AF-A0A5K1BNG2-F1
#
_cell.length_a   1.000
_cell.length_b   1.000
_cell.length_c   1.000
_cell.angle_alpha   90.00
_cell.angle_beta   90.00
_cell.angle_gamma   90.00
#
_symmetry.space_group_name_H-M   'P 1'
#
loop_
_entity.id
_entity.type
_entity.pdbx_description
1 polymer ?
#
loop_
_entity_poly.entity_id
_entity_poly.type
_entity_poly.pdbx_seq_one_letter_code
_entity_poly.pdbx_strand_id
1 'polypeptide(L)'
;EVPEANKESAGGPWQFVGVLPLFDPPRHDSAETIRQALNLGVNVKMITGDQLAIAKETGRRLGMGTNMYPSSSLLGQSKDESIAAIPVDELIEKADGFAGVFP
;
A
#
# COMPACT_ATOMS: atom_id res chain seq x y z
N GLU A 1 28.20 13.18 13.92
CA GLU A 1 29.39 13.10 14.80
C GLU A 1 28.99 12.42 16.11
N VAL A 2 29.83 11.57 16.68
CA VAL A 2 29.61 10.93 17.99
C VAL A 2 30.70 11.44 18.94
N PRO A 3 30.46 12.54 19.67
CA PRO A 3 31.51 13.27 20.38
C PRO A 3 32.28 12.43 21.41
N GLU A 4 31.60 11.45 22.01
CA GLU A 4 32.15 10.61 23.08
C GLU A 4 32.91 9.37 22.55
N ALA A 5 32.96 9.16 21.23
CA ALA A 5 33.66 8.04 20.57
C ALA A 5 33.29 6.63 21.12
N ASN A 6 32.12 6.51 21.74
CA ASN A 6 31.56 5.27 22.27
C ASN A 6 30.29 4.91 21.46
N LYS A 7 30.13 3.62 21.15
CA LYS A 7 29.00 3.09 20.36
C LYS A 7 27.62 3.36 20.99
N GLU A 8 27.55 3.53 22.31
CA GLU A 8 26.27 3.71 23.03
C GLU A 8 25.94 5.18 23.32
N SER A 9 26.85 6.09 22.96
CA SER A 9 26.66 7.52 23.17
C SER A 9 25.75 8.13 22.11
N ALA A 10 25.00 9.15 22.50
CA ALA A 10 24.15 9.88 21.58
C ALA A 10 25.00 10.61 20.52
N GLY A 11 24.61 10.47 19.26
CA GLY A 11 25.16 11.29 18.18
C GLY A 11 24.70 12.74 18.29
N GLY A 12 25.33 13.62 17.52
CA GLY A 12 24.83 14.98 17.29
C GLY A 12 23.44 14.98 16.62
N PRO A 13 22.76 16.15 16.57
CA PRO A 13 21.44 16.27 15.98
C PRO A 13 21.39 15.73 14.55
N TRP A 14 20.34 14.98 14.23
CA TRP A 14 20.10 14.52 12.86
C TRP A 14 19.93 15.70 11.91
N GLN A 15 20.57 15.63 10.75
CA GLN A 15 20.41 16.60 9.67
C GLN A 15 19.63 15.97 8.53
N PHE A 16 18.56 16.62 8.10
CA PHE A 16 17.80 16.20 6.93
C PHE A 16 18.58 16.56 5.66
N VAL A 17 19.11 15.56 4.95
CA VAL A 17 19.97 15.77 3.77
C VAL A 17 19.15 15.85 2.48
N GLY A 18 18.04 15.11 2.38
CA GLY A 18 17.19 15.09 1.19
C GLY A 18 16.33 13.83 1.10
N VAL A 19 15.69 13.64 -0.06
CA VAL A 19 14.83 12.49 -0.39
C VAL A 19 15.28 11.87 -1.71
N LEU A 20 15.31 10.54 -1.79
CA LEU A 20 15.58 9.79 -3.01
C LEU A 20 14.32 8.99 -3.39
N PRO A 21 13.65 9.29 -4.52
CA PRO A 21 12.52 8.48 -4.98
C PRO A 21 13.01 7.14 -5.51
N LEU A 22 12.40 6.06 -5.02
CA LEU A 22 12.64 4.70 -5.50
C LEU A 22 11.41 4.21 -6.26
N PHE A 23 11.65 3.45 -7.32
CA PHE A 23 10.59 2.86 -8.13
C PHE A 23 10.81 1.36 -8.25
N ASP A 24 9.81 0.59 -7.84
CA ASP A 24 9.75 -0.86 -8.04
C ASP A 24 8.87 -1.17 -9.27
N PRO A 25 9.46 -1.49 -10.43
CA PRO A 25 8.70 -1.73 -11.63
C PRO A 25 7.89 -3.04 -11.52
N PRO A 26 6.62 -3.04 -11.99
CA PRO A 26 5.86 -4.28 -12.14
C PRO A 26 6.64 -5.32 -12.95
N ARG A 27 6.52 -6.60 -12.59
CA ARG A 27 7.13 -7.66 -13.40
C ARG A 27 6.45 -7.70 -14.78
N HIS A 28 7.22 -8.09 -15.78
CA HIS A 28 6.81 -8.10 -17.19
C HIS A 28 5.54 -8.92 -17.47
N ASP A 29 5.26 -9.93 -16.65
CA ASP A 29 4.15 -10.87 -16.76
C ASP A 29 2.95 -10.53 -15.85
N SER A 30 3.09 -9.60 -14.91
CA SER A 30 2.10 -9.40 -13.84
C SER A 30 0.75 -8.94 -14.37
N ALA A 31 0.72 -7.99 -15.30
CA ALA A 31 -0.54 -7.50 -15.89
C ALA A 31 -1.27 -8.61 -16.66
N GLU A 32 -0.54 -9.44 -17.40
CA GLU A 32 -1.11 -10.57 -18.13
C GLU A 32 -1.65 -11.64 -17.18
N THR A 33 -0.88 -11.98 -16.13
CA THR A 33 -1.30 -12.93 -15.10
C THR A 33 -2.59 -12.47 -14.40
N ILE A 34 -2.70 -11.19 -14.06
CA ILE A 34 -3.92 -10.62 -13.46
C ILE A 34 -5.10 -10.75 -14.42
N ARG A 35 -4.92 -10.42 -15.70
CA ARG A 35 -5.95 -10.55 -16.73
C ARG A 35 -6.41 -11.99 -16.90
N GLN A 36 -5.48 -12.95 -16.92
CA GLN A 36 -5.80 -14.37 -17.03
C GLN A 36 -6.56 -14.88 -15.80
N ALA A 37 -6.14 -14.48 -14.59
CA ALA A 37 -6.85 -14.82 -13.36
C ALA A 37 -8.30 -14.33 -13.39
N LEU A 38 -8.53 -13.09 -13.83
CA LEU A 38 -9.87 -12.52 -13.97
C LEU A 38 -10.73 -13.29 -14.99
N ASN A 39 -10.15 -13.70 -16.13
CA ASN A 39 -10.86 -14.54 -17.12
C ASN A 39 -11.25 -15.92 -16.57
N LEU A 40 -10.53 -16.41 -15.57
CA LEU A 40 -10.84 -17.66 -14.86
C LEU A 40 -11.78 -17.46 -13.67
N GLY A 41 -12.30 -16.24 -13.45
CA GLY A 41 -13.17 -15.92 -12.33
C GLY A 41 -12.44 -15.77 -10.99
N VAL A 42 -11.10 -15.64 -11.01
CA VAL A 42 -10.28 -15.41 -9.83
C VAL A 42 -9.95 -13.92 -9.71
N ASN A 43 -10.52 -13.26 -8.69
CA ASN A 43 -10.23 -11.85 -8.41
C ASN A 43 -8.89 -11.71 -7.66
N VAL A 44 -8.01 -10.84 -8.16
CA VAL A 44 -6.70 -10.55 -7.57
C VAL A 44 -6.78 -9.23 -6.80
N LYS A 45 -6.49 -9.25 -5.50
CA LYS A 45 -6.48 -8.07 -4.63
C LYS A 45 -5.06 -7.72 -4.19
N MET A 46 -4.68 -6.45 -4.29
CA MET A 46 -3.36 -5.96 -3.86
C MET A 46 -3.29 -5.89 -2.33
N ILE A 47 -2.18 -6.33 -1.74
CA ILE A 47 -1.83 -6.11 -0.33
C ILE A 47 -0.44 -5.49 -0.31
N THR A 48 -0.30 -4.27 0.21
CA THR A 48 0.98 -3.58 0.30
C THR A 48 1.12 -2.78 1.61
N GLY A 49 2.36 -2.65 2.07
CA GLY A 49 2.74 -1.71 3.15
C GLY A 49 2.86 -0.26 2.67
N ASP A 50 2.85 -0.02 1.37
CA ASP A 50 2.91 1.33 0.79
C ASP A 50 1.66 2.15 1.09
N GLN A 51 1.77 3.46 0.93
CA GLN A 51 0.63 4.37 1.04
C GLN A 51 -0.37 4.18 -0.12
N LEU A 52 -1.64 4.50 0.14
CA LEU A 52 -2.75 4.30 -0.80
C LEU A 52 -2.52 4.89 -2.19
N ALA A 53 -1.87 6.06 -2.28
CA ALA A 53 -1.57 6.69 -3.57
C ALA A 53 -0.63 5.83 -4.43
N ILE A 54 0.37 5.21 -3.82
CA ILE A 54 1.32 4.31 -4.49
C ILE A 54 0.59 3.04 -4.94
N ALA A 55 -0.20 2.45 -4.04
CA ALA A 55 -1.00 1.26 -4.35
C ALA A 55 -1.92 1.49 -5.56
N LYS A 56 -2.66 2.61 -5.58
CA LYS A 56 -3.55 2.96 -6.70
C LYS A 56 -2.81 3.17 -8.02
N GLU A 57 -1.65 3.83 -8.00
CA GLU A 57 -0.85 4.01 -9.23
C GLU A 57 -0.29 2.68 -9.74
N THR A 58 0.21 1.82 -8.85
CA THR A 58 0.67 0.47 -9.21
C THR A 58 -0.48 -0.38 -9.76
N GLY A 59 -1.65 -0.36 -9.10
CA GLY A 59 -2.84 -1.07 -9.55
C GLY A 59 -3.34 -0.62 -10.91
N ARG A 60 -3.33 0.70 -11.16
CA ARG A 60 -3.65 1.30 -12.47
C ARG A 60 -2.71 0.81 -13.57
N ARG A 61 -1.41 0.73 -13.30
CA ARG A 61 -0.41 0.20 -14.26
C ARG A 61 -0.57 -1.29 -14.53
N LEU A 62 -0.97 -2.06 -13.51
CA LEU A 62 -1.20 -3.51 -13.61
C LEU A 62 -2.55 -3.87 -14.24
N GLY A 63 -3.48 -2.91 -14.37
CA GLY A 63 -4.82 -3.17 -14.90
C GLY A 63 -5.76 -3.89 -13.92
N MET A 64 -5.48 -3.82 -12.61
CA MET A 64 -6.29 -4.48 -11.58
C MET A 64 -7.41 -3.60 -10.99
N GLY A 65 -7.49 -2.34 -11.42
CA GLY A 65 -8.42 -1.36 -10.85
C GLY A 65 -7.78 -0.47 -9.78
N THR A 66 -8.58 0.44 -9.23
CA THR A 66 -8.14 1.46 -8.26
C THR A 66 -9.13 1.65 -7.11
N ASN A 67 -10.11 0.74 -6.96
CA ASN A 67 -11.05 0.71 -5.85
C ASN A 67 -10.36 0.17 -4.58
N MET A 68 -9.34 0.89 -4.12
CA MET A 68 -8.46 0.48 -3.03
C MET A 68 -8.69 1.33 -1.79
N TYR A 69 -8.46 0.73 -0.62
CA TYR A 69 -8.73 1.33 0.68
C TYR A 69 -7.50 1.23 1.60
N PRO A 70 -7.31 2.15 2.56
CA PRO A 70 -6.31 1.97 3.59
C PRO A 70 -6.74 0.82 4.53
N SER A 71 -5.77 0.10 5.09
CA SER A 71 -6.01 -0.97 6.07
C SER A 71 -6.83 -0.50 7.28
N SER A 72 -6.69 0.76 7.69
CA SER A 72 -7.46 1.38 8.76
C SER A 72 -8.97 1.41 8.51
N SER A 73 -9.42 1.38 7.24
CA SER A 73 -10.84 1.29 6.91
C SER A 73 -11.44 -0.06 7.32
N LEU A 74 -10.63 -1.12 7.40
CA LEU A 74 -11.05 -2.44 7.87
C LEU A 74 -11.20 -2.50 9.40
N LEU A 75 -10.51 -1.62 10.12
CA LEU A 75 -10.50 -1.56 11.58
C LEU A 75 -11.61 -0.66 12.15
N GLY A 76 -12.54 -0.18 11.32
CA GLY A 76 -13.57 0.77 11.72
C GLY A 76 -13.03 2.16 12.09
N GLN A 77 -11.77 2.45 11.77
CA GLN A 77 -11.12 3.74 12.03
C GLN A 77 -11.10 4.65 10.79
N SER A 78 -11.99 4.37 9.83
CA SER A 78 -12.15 5.22 8.65
C SER A 78 -12.54 6.63 9.08
N LYS A 79 -11.77 7.63 8.63
CA LYS A 79 -12.13 9.06 8.78
C LYS A 79 -13.21 9.50 7.80
N ASP A 80 -13.50 8.68 6.78
CA ASP A 80 -14.47 8.97 5.74
C ASP A 80 -15.81 8.31 6.09
N GLU A 81 -16.82 9.15 6.36
CA GLU A 81 -18.18 8.73 6.73
C GLU A 81 -18.84 7.87 5.64
N SER A 82 -18.50 8.09 4.37
CA SER A 82 -19.05 7.31 3.25
C SER A 82 -18.55 5.86 3.24
N ILE A 83 -17.32 5.64 3.71
CA ILE A 83 -16.68 4.33 3.82
C ILE A 83 -17.11 3.65 5.14
N ALA A 84 -17.29 4.43 6.21
CA ALA A 84 -17.73 3.92 7.51
C ALA A 84 -19.16 3.35 7.48
N ALA A 85 -20.00 3.78 6.53
CA ALA A 85 -21.36 3.28 6.34
C ALA A 85 -21.42 1.91 5.62
N ILE A 86 -20.35 1.49 4.96
CA ILE A 86 -20.30 0.22 4.21
C ILE A 86 -19.90 -0.89 5.19
N PRO A 87 -20.66 -2.01 5.28
CA PRO A 87 -20.24 -3.17 6.04
C PRO A 87 -18.83 -3.64 5.62
N VAL A 88 -17.97 -3.95 6.58
CA VAL A 88 -16.57 -4.31 6.32
C VAL A 88 -16.45 -5.51 5.37
N ASP A 89 -17.34 -6.49 5.48
CA ASP A 89 -17.35 -7.67 4.61
C ASP A 89 -17.58 -7.28 3.14
N GLU A 90 -18.55 -6.39 2.89
CA GLU A 90 -18.87 -5.89 1.56
C GLU A 90 -17.72 -5.02 1.01
N LEU A 91 -17.07 -4.23 1.88
CA LEU A 91 -15.89 -3.46 1.53
C LEU A 91 -14.74 -4.39 1.09
N ILE A 92 -14.48 -5.46 1.84
CA ILE A 92 -13.45 -6.46 1.52
C ILE A 92 -13.75 -7.13 0.19
N GLU A 93 -14.99 -7.54 -0.02
CA GLU A 93 -15.42 -8.21 -1.24
C GLU A 93 -15.26 -7.30 -2.48
N LYS A 94 -15.64 -6.02 -2.37
CA LYS A 94 -15.63 -5.07 -3.50
C LYS A 94 -14.28 -4.41 -3.76
N ALA A 95 -13.36 -4.39 -2.79
CA ALA A 95 -12.08 -3.70 -2.93
C ALA A 95 -11.13 -4.40 -3.91
N ASP A 96 -10.38 -3.63 -4.69
CA ASP A 96 -9.29 -4.12 -5.55
C ASP A 96 -7.98 -4.30 -4.76
N GLY A 97 -7.90 -3.78 -3.52
CA GLY A 97 -6.73 -3.94 -2.67
C GLY A 97 -6.71 -3.05 -1.44
N PHE A 98 -5.73 -3.32 -0.58
CA PHE A 98 -5.48 -2.65 0.69
C PHE A 98 -4.04 -2.16 0.80
N ALA A 99 -3.91 -0.92 1.28
CA ALA A 99 -2.65 -0.22 1.43
C ALA A 99 -2.33 0.07 2.90
N GLY A 100 -1.04 0.22 3.23
CA GLY A 100 -0.57 0.42 4.60
C GLY A 100 -0.92 -0.75 5.51
N VAL A 101 -0.86 -1.98 4.99
CA VAL A 101 -1.14 -3.19 5.77
C VAL A 101 0.09 -3.52 6.62
N PHE A 102 -0.12 -3.61 7.94
CA PHE A 102 0.91 -3.99 8.92
C PHE A 102 0.59 -5.39 9.49
N PRO A 103 1.61 -6.18 9.88
CA PRO A 103 1.41 -7.46 10.56
C PRO A 103 0.65 -7.36 11.89
#